data_AF-A0A0R1QSM0-F1
#
_entry.id   AF-A0A0R1QSM0-F1
#
_cell.length_a   1.000
_cell.length_b   1.000
_cell.length_c   1.000
_cell.angle_alpha   90.00
_cell.angle_beta   90.00
_cell.angle_gamma   90.00
#
_symmetry.space_group_name_H-M   'P 1'
#
loop_
_entity.id
_entity.type
_entity.pdbx_description
1 polymer ?
#
loop_
_entity_poly.entity_id
_entity_poly.type
_entity_poly.pdbx_seq_one_letter_code
_entity_poly.pdbx_strand_id
1 'polypeptide(L)'
;MTNKEARWDWWLRQTFDIEGDIDERMRGQLNRIASHAFIVLLHYLLLVFMIWVITLLRPEASRITSALAWLSVIVVLGLVMYNQQQVTRLRLDVIEVPTSDYLRKLISFRWKSAGRGLEMGLLTWGVWGLQSWAHTGGNLWPHLWESEHLLLAGINCVVFAWGRYTNLRARLKRV
;
A
#
# COMPACT_ATOMS: atom_id res chain seq x y z
N MET A 1 27.81 -11.36 -0.46
CA MET A 1 26.34 -11.47 -0.55
C MET A 1 25.99 -12.34 -1.74
N THR A 2 25.17 -13.36 -1.52
CA THR A 2 24.62 -14.15 -2.62
C THR A 2 23.60 -13.32 -3.41
N ASN A 3 23.44 -13.56 -4.71
CA ASN A 3 22.52 -12.79 -5.56
C ASN A 3 21.06 -12.79 -5.02
N LYS A 4 20.69 -13.85 -4.28
CA LYS A 4 19.39 -13.98 -3.61
C LYS A 4 19.22 -13.02 -2.43
N GLU A 5 20.25 -12.83 -1.60
CA GLU A 5 20.23 -11.88 -0.47
C GLU A 5 20.08 -10.44 -0.99
N ALA A 6 20.81 -10.09 -2.05
CA ALA A 6 20.72 -8.77 -2.66
C ALA A 6 19.31 -8.47 -3.21
N ARG A 7 18.65 -9.47 -3.82
CA ARG A 7 17.26 -9.34 -4.27
C ARG A 7 16.27 -9.21 -3.11
N TRP A 8 16.47 -9.95 -2.04
CA TRP A 8 15.61 -9.86 -0.86
C TRP A 8 15.72 -8.50 -0.19
N ASP A 9 16.94 -8.00 -0.01
CA ASP A 9 17.16 -6.67 0.55
C ASP A 9 16.57 -5.57 -0.34
N TRP A 10 16.65 -5.72 -1.67
CA TRP A 10 15.97 -4.82 -2.59
C TRP A 10 14.46 -4.78 -2.33
N TRP A 11 13.81 -5.93 -2.19
CA TRP A 11 12.38 -6.01 -1.85
C TRP A 11 12.07 -5.34 -0.51
N LEU A 12 12.86 -5.63 0.53
CA LEU A 12 12.68 -5.00 1.84
C LEU A 12 12.81 -3.46 1.76
N ARG A 13 13.81 -2.95 1.04
CA ARG A 13 13.97 -1.50 0.83
C ARG A 13 12.78 -0.90 0.12
N GLN A 14 12.24 -1.56 -0.91
CA GLN A 14 11.06 -1.06 -1.64
C GLN A 14 9.78 -1.12 -0.79
N THR A 15 9.56 -2.21 -0.07
CA THR A 15 8.34 -2.43 0.73
C THR A 15 8.27 -1.52 1.96
N PHE A 16 9.40 -1.30 2.63
CA PHE A 16 9.46 -0.48 3.85
C PHE A 16 9.95 0.97 3.59
N ASP A 17 10.37 1.27 2.35
CA ASP A 17 10.94 2.54 1.89
C ASP A 17 12.04 3.02 2.84
N ILE A 18 13.03 2.14 3.00
CA ILE A 18 14.23 2.38 3.81
C ILE A 18 15.37 2.77 2.87
N GLU A 19 16.01 3.89 3.21
CA GLU A 19 17.19 4.40 2.51
C GLU A 19 18.44 3.91 3.24
N GLY A 20 19.42 3.37 2.50
CA GLY A 20 20.68 2.86 3.07
C GLY A 20 20.74 1.34 3.20
N ASP A 21 21.82 0.85 3.79
CA ASP A 21 22.11 -0.57 3.89
C ASP A 21 21.33 -1.26 5.01
N ILE A 22 20.89 -2.48 4.72
CA ILE A 22 20.15 -3.33 5.66
C ILE A 22 21.16 -4.22 6.37
N ASP A 23 21.46 -3.91 7.62
CA ASP A 23 22.23 -4.81 8.48
C ASP A 23 21.39 -6.02 8.94
N GLU A 24 22.05 -7.03 9.50
CA GLU A 24 21.39 -8.28 9.89
C GLU A 24 20.32 -8.06 10.98
N ARG A 25 20.56 -7.10 11.88
CA ARG A 25 19.62 -6.74 12.94
C ARG A 25 18.35 -6.12 12.35
N MET A 26 18.50 -5.17 11.43
CA MET A 26 17.40 -4.52 10.75
C MET A 26 16.63 -5.52 9.89
N ARG A 27 17.32 -6.40 9.16
CA ARG A 27 16.70 -7.49 8.40
C ARG A 27 15.81 -8.36 9.28
N GLY A 28 16.30 -8.76 10.46
CA GLY A 28 15.51 -9.55 11.42
C GLY A 28 14.24 -8.82 11.90
N GLN A 29 14.32 -7.51 12.14
CA GLN A 29 13.15 -6.71 12.54
C GLN A 29 12.14 -6.55 11.41
N LEU A 30 12.60 -6.27 10.19
CA LEU A 30 11.73 -6.14 9.01
C LEU A 30 11.02 -7.45 8.69
N ASN A 31 11.73 -8.57 8.77
CA ASN A 31 11.13 -9.89 8.63
C ASN A 31 10.05 -10.13 9.69
N ARG A 32 10.29 -9.74 10.96
CA ARG A 32 9.27 -9.88 12.02
C ARG A 32 8.01 -9.06 11.71
N ILE A 33 8.18 -7.81 11.26
CA ILE A 33 7.06 -6.95 10.85
C ILE A 33 6.30 -7.59 9.68
N ALA A 34 7.02 -8.04 8.64
CA ALA A 34 6.46 -8.67 7.47
C ALA A 34 5.71 -9.96 7.83
N SER A 35 6.24 -10.80 8.72
CA SER A 35 5.57 -12.00 9.20
C SER A 35 4.26 -11.68 9.92
N HIS A 36 4.23 -10.66 10.79
CA HIS A 36 2.98 -10.25 11.42
C HIS A 36 1.95 -9.73 10.40
N ALA A 37 2.38 -8.91 9.44
CA ALA A 37 1.52 -8.42 8.38
C ALA A 37 0.98 -9.58 7.51
N PHE A 38 1.83 -10.56 7.21
CA PHE A 38 1.45 -11.76 6.45
C PHE A 38 0.43 -12.61 7.20
N ILE A 39 0.58 -12.81 8.52
CA ILE A 39 -0.39 -13.56 9.32
C ILE A 39 -1.77 -12.88 9.25
N VAL A 40 -1.84 -11.56 9.40
CA VAL A 40 -3.10 -10.82 9.27
C VAL A 40 -3.68 -10.96 7.86
N LEU A 41 -2.86 -10.81 6.82
CA LEU A 41 -3.28 -10.97 5.44
C LEU A 41 -3.78 -12.39 5.15
N LEU A 42 -3.12 -13.41 5.69
CA LEU A 42 -3.52 -14.81 5.52
C LEU A 42 -4.90 -15.08 6.13
N HIS A 43 -5.14 -14.64 7.36
CA HIS A 43 -6.45 -14.78 8.01
C HIS A 43 -7.53 -14.01 7.23
N TYR A 44 -7.20 -12.82 6.74
CA TYR A 44 -8.09 -12.05 5.90
C TYR A 44 -8.45 -12.79 4.61
N LEU A 45 -7.46 -13.32 3.88
CA LEU A 45 -7.69 -14.07 2.64
C LEU A 45 -8.54 -15.33 2.86
N LEU A 46 -8.33 -16.05 3.97
CA LEU A 46 -9.16 -17.19 4.34
C LEU A 46 -10.62 -16.78 4.59
N LEU A 47 -10.84 -15.67 5.30
CA LEU A 47 -12.18 -15.14 5.53
C LEU A 47 -12.86 -14.72 4.22
N VAL A 48 -12.16 -14.00 3.34
CA VAL A 48 -12.67 -13.61 2.02
C VAL A 48 -13.05 -14.86 1.21
N PHE A 49 -12.18 -15.87 1.19
CA PHE A 49 -12.43 -17.12 0.48
C PHE A 49 -13.66 -17.84 1.03
N MET A 50 -13.80 -17.97 2.35
CA MET A 50 -14.98 -18.59 2.97
C MET A 50 -16.27 -17.84 2.63
N ILE A 51 -16.26 -16.50 2.73
CA ILE A 51 -17.43 -15.68 2.38
C ILE A 51 -17.76 -15.86 0.90
N TRP A 52 -16.77 -15.87 0.02
CA TRP A 52 -16.95 -16.07 -1.41
C TRP A 52 -17.61 -17.42 -1.72
N VAL A 53 -17.12 -18.52 -1.12
CA VAL A 53 -17.71 -19.86 -1.29
C VAL A 53 -19.17 -19.92 -0.83
N ILE A 54 -19.50 -19.32 0.32
CA ILE A 54 -20.87 -19.30 0.86
C ILE A 54 -21.83 -18.49 -0.02
N THR A 55 -21.30 -17.48 -0.72
CA THR A 55 -22.10 -16.50 -1.47
C THR A 55 -22.21 -16.81 -2.96
N LEU A 56 -21.43 -17.77 -3.46
CA LEU A 56 -21.39 -18.17 -4.87
C LEU A 56 -22.76 -18.59 -5.45
N LEU A 57 -23.66 -19.07 -4.60
CA LEU A 57 -24.99 -19.56 -4.99
C LEU A 57 -26.12 -18.57 -4.73
N ARG A 58 -25.81 -17.35 -4.26
CA ARG A 58 -26.82 -16.36 -3.86
C ARG A 58 -27.02 -15.29 -4.93
N PRO A 59 -28.28 -14.87 -5.19
CA PRO A 59 -28.57 -13.80 -6.15
C PRO A 59 -27.96 -12.44 -5.75
N GLU A 60 -27.58 -12.27 -4.48
CA GLU A 60 -26.95 -11.06 -3.94
C GLU A 60 -25.42 -11.06 -4.05
N ALA A 61 -24.82 -12.04 -4.74
CA ALA A 61 -23.38 -12.20 -4.86
C ALA A 61 -22.66 -10.93 -5.33
N SER A 62 -23.30 -10.09 -6.17
CA SER A 62 -22.72 -8.83 -6.64
C SER A 62 -22.46 -7.83 -5.51
N ARG A 63 -23.45 -7.56 -4.65
CA ARG A 63 -23.31 -6.64 -3.50
C ARG A 63 -22.23 -7.10 -2.53
N ILE A 64 -22.18 -8.40 -2.25
CA ILE A 64 -21.19 -8.97 -1.34
C ILE A 64 -19.78 -8.89 -1.95
N THR A 65 -19.64 -9.15 -3.24
CA THR A 65 -18.36 -9.04 -3.95
C THR A 65 -17.86 -7.59 -3.92
N SER A 66 -18.73 -6.59 -4.10
CA SER A 66 -18.37 -5.17 -3.95
C SER A 66 -17.97 -4.81 -2.53
N ALA A 67 -18.67 -5.32 -1.51
CA ALA A 67 -18.27 -5.12 -0.12
C ALA A 67 -16.91 -5.75 0.21
N LEU A 68 -16.61 -6.94 -0.32
CA LEU A 68 -15.32 -7.61 -0.15
C LEU A 68 -14.18 -6.89 -0.89
N ALA A 69 -14.45 -6.32 -2.06
CA ALA A 69 -13.48 -5.48 -2.76
C ALA A 69 -13.11 -4.24 -1.93
N TRP A 70 -14.12 -3.54 -1.38
CA TRP A 70 -13.91 -2.43 -0.45
C TRP A 70 -13.09 -2.83 0.77
N LEU A 71 -13.45 -3.94 1.41
CA LEU A 71 -12.75 -4.44 2.58
C LEU A 71 -11.29 -4.79 2.25
N SER A 72 -11.03 -5.33 1.04
CA SER A 72 -9.68 -5.66 0.58
C SER A 72 -8.80 -4.44 0.45
N VAL A 73 -9.35 -3.35 -0.12
CA VAL A 73 -8.65 -2.06 -0.16
C VAL A 73 -8.32 -1.62 1.26
N ILE A 74 -9.29 -1.58 2.16
CA ILE A 74 -9.11 -1.14 3.57
C ILE A 74 -8.05 -1.98 4.29
N VAL A 75 -8.05 -3.30 4.12
CA VAL A 75 -7.05 -4.19 4.73
C VAL A 75 -5.66 -3.90 4.20
N VAL A 76 -5.50 -3.72 2.89
CA VAL A 76 -4.23 -3.30 2.29
C VAL A 76 -3.79 -1.94 2.85
N LEU A 77 -4.71 -0.97 3.00
CA LEU A 77 -4.41 0.33 3.62
C LEU A 77 -3.86 0.15 5.03
N GLY A 78 -4.59 -0.63 5.83
CA GLY A 78 -4.26 -0.90 7.23
C GLY A 78 -2.90 -1.57 7.37
N LEU A 79 -2.57 -2.54 6.51
CA LEU A 79 -1.28 -3.21 6.49
C LEU A 79 -0.13 -2.28 6.09
N VAL A 80 -0.34 -1.42 5.09
CA VAL A 80 0.65 -0.41 4.70
C VAL A 80 0.90 0.56 5.86
N MET A 81 -0.15 1.08 6.49
CA MET A 81 -0.04 1.98 7.65
C MET A 81 0.63 1.29 8.83
N TYR A 82 0.26 0.04 9.14
CA TYR A 82 0.86 -0.76 10.19
C TYR A 82 2.37 -0.94 9.97
N ASN A 83 2.78 -1.37 8.77
CA ASN A 83 4.19 -1.56 8.43
C ASN A 83 4.97 -0.26 8.63
N GLN A 84 4.44 0.85 8.12
CA GLN A 84 5.06 2.16 8.26
C GLN A 84 5.20 2.59 9.73
N GLN A 85 4.15 2.39 10.54
CA GLN A 85 4.17 2.73 11.95
C GLN A 85 5.20 1.90 12.72
N GLN A 86 5.33 0.60 12.42
CA GLN A 86 6.33 -0.25 13.08
C GLN A 86 7.76 0.15 12.72
N VAL A 87 8.03 0.44 11.44
CA VAL A 87 9.36 0.90 11.00
C VAL A 87 9.75 2.21 11.71
N THR A 88 8.84 3.19 11.73
CA THR A 88 9.09 4.47 12.39
C THR A 88 9.21 4.33 13.91
N ARG A 89 8.40 3.47 14.55
CA ARG A 89 8.50 3.18 16.00
C ARG A 89 9.86 2.59 16.36
N LEU A 90 10.38 1.69 15.52
CA LEU A 90 11.68 1.06 15.72
C LEU A 90 12.86 1.92 15.26
N ARG A 91 12.59 3.11 14.68
CA ARG A 91 13.59 4.04 14.15
C ARG A 91 14.51 3.39 13.11
N LEU A 92 13.97 2.44 12.34
CA LEU A 92 14.70 1.72 11.29
C LEU A 92 14.90 2.56 10.01
N ASP A 93 14.33 3.77 9.99
CA ASP A 93 14.17 4.62 8.82
C ASP A 93 14.53 6.09 9.12
N VAL A 94 15.33 6.34 10.16
CA VAL A 94 15.76 7.71 10.50
C VAL A 94 16.69 8.21 9.41
N ILE A 95 16.34 9.37 8.83
CA ILE A 95 17.14 10.00 7.78
C ILE A 95 17.72 11.28 8.38
N GLU A 96 19.00 11.21 8.70
CA GLU A 96 19.80 12.36 9.14
C GLU A 96 20.21 13.17 7.92
N VAL A 97 19.83 14.45 7.91
CA VAL A 97 20.10 15.36 6.79
C VAL A 97 20.71 16.65 7.34
N PRO A 98 21.82 17.13 6.75
CA PRO A 98 22.36 18.44 7.05
C PRO A 98 21.29 19.52 6.89
N THR A 99 21.33 20.52 7.76
CA THR A 99 20.34 21.62 7.72
C THR A 99 20.25 22.30 6.34
N SER A 100 21.34 22.35 5.57
CA SER A 100 21.40 22.88 4.21
C SER A 100 20.57 22.10 3.18
N ASP A 101 20.45 20.77 3.34
CA ASP A 101 19.77 19.90 2.38
C ASP A 101 18.34 19.52 2.79
N TYR A 102 17.92 19.93 3.98
CA TYR A 102 16.60 19.61 4.54
C TYR A 102 15.43 19.96 3.61
N LEU A 103 15.43 21.17 3.02
CA LEU A 103 14.37 21.61 2.12
C LEU A 103 14.34 20.81 0.82
N ARG A 104 15.51 20.50 0.25
CA ARG A 104 15.63 19.68 -0.96
C ARG A 104 15.06 18.29 -0.72
N LYS A 105 15.37 17.67 0.42
CA LYS A 105 14.85 16.36 0.79
C LYS A 105 13.34 16.37 1.02
N LEU A 106 12.81 17.43 1.64
CA LEU A 106 11.37 17.59 1.84
C LEU A 106 10.60 17.66 0.49
N ILE A 107 11.13 18.38 -0.50
CA ILE A 107 10.55 18.44 -1.85
C ILE A 107 10.62 17.06 -2.53
N SER A 108 11.76 16.36 -2.42
CA SER A 108 11.88 15.00 -2.94
C SER A 108 10.82 14.06 -2.35
N PHE A 109 10.55 14.16 -1.04
CA PHE A 109 9.50 13.38 -0.39
C PHE A 109 8.09 13.72 -0.85
N ARG A 110 7.80 14.99 -1.19
CA ARG A 110 6.50 15.37 -1.78
C ARG A 110 6.29 14.64 -3.10
N TRP A 111 7.30 14.62 -3.97
CA TRP A 111 7.24 13.93 -5.26
C TRP A 111 7.16 12.41 -5.12
N LYS A 112 7.97 11.82 -4.22
CA LYS A 112 7.91 10.38 -3.90
C LYS A 112 6.50 9.99 -3.42
N SER A 113 5.92 10.81 -2.54
CA SER A 113 4.58 10.56 -1.99
C SER A 113 3.48 10.74 -3.02
N ALA A 114 3.58 11.76 -3.87
CA ALA A 114 2.65 11.97 -4.98
C ALA A 114 2.68 10.80 -5.97
N GLY A 115 3.86 10.29 -6.31
CA GLY A 115 4.01 9.11 -7.19
C GLY A 115 3.32 7.87 -6.62
N ARG A 116 3.48 7.60 -5.32
CA ARG A 116 2.79 6.49 -4.64
C ARG A 116 1.28 6.69 -4.51
N GLY A 117 0.84 7.93 -4.28
CA GLY A 117 -0.57 8.28 -4.33
C GLY A 117 -1.18 7.99 -5.69
N LEU A 118 -0.51 8.41 -6.77
CA LEU A 118 -0.95 8.15 -8.14
C LEU A 118 -0.99 6.66 -8.47
N GLU A 119 0.03 5.90 -8.08
CA GLU A 119 0.05 4.42 -8.22
C GLU A 119 -1.17 3.79 -7.56
N MET A 120 -1.48 4.18 -6.32
CA MET A 120 -2.66 3.66 -5.62
C MET A 120 -3.98 4.11 -6.26
N GLY A 121 -4.06 5.37 -6.71
CA GLY A 121 -5.22 5.89 -7.42
C GLY A 121 -5.52 5.07 -8.67
N LEU A 122 -4.49 4.77 -9.47
CA LEU A 122 -4.59 3.93 -10.66
C LEU A 122 -4.96 2.48 -10.34
N LEU A 123 -4.39 1.90 -9.29
CA LEU A 123 -4.77 0.56 -8.84
C LEU A 123 -6.24 0.51 -8.44
N THR A 124 -6.69 1.48 -7.67
CA THR A 124 -8.08 1.56 -7.20
C THR A 124 -9.02 1.74 -8.40
N TRP A 125 -8.70 2.69 -9.28
CA TRP A 125 -9.42 2.93 -10.53
C TRP A 125 -9.56 1.66 -11.37
N GLY A 126 -8.46 0.94 -11.60
CA GLY A 126 -8.45 -0.30 -12.37
C GLY A 126 -9.26 -1.42 -11.72
N VAL A 127 -9.14 -1.60 -10.40
CA VAL A 127 -9.91 -2.62 -9.65
C VAL A 127 -11.42 -2.35 -9.76
N TRP A 128 -11.85 -1.11 -9.56
CA TRP A 128 -13.28 -0.76 -9.66
C TRP A 128 -13.82 -0.88 -11.08
N GLY A 129 -13.08 -0.40 -12.07
CA GLY A 129 -13.48 -0.54 -13.47
C GLY A 129 -13.56 -2.01 -13.92
N LEU A 130 -12.60 -2.85 -13.50
CA LEU A 130 -12.62 -4.29 -13.77
C LEU A 130 -13.77 -4.98 -13.04
N GLN A 131 -14.07 -4.60 -11.81
CA GLN A 131 -15.18 -5.15 -11.06
C GLN A 131 -16.52 -4.80 -11.70
N SER A 132 -16.73 -3.52 -12.04
CA SER A 132 -17.97 -3.07 -12.70
C SER A 132 -18.17 -3.84 -14.01
N TRP A 133 -17.13 -3.90 -14.85
CA TRP A 133 -17.12 -4.71 -16.07
C TRP A 133 -17.42 -6.20 -15.84
N ALA A 134 -16.85 -6.81 -14.80
CA ALA A 134 -17.11 -8.22 -14.48
C ALA A 134 -18.57 -8.48 -14.09
N HIS A 135 -19.30 -7.49 -13.57
CA HIS A 135 -20.69 -7.62 -13.18
C HIS A 135 -21.67 -7.36 -14.34
N THR A 136 -21.41 -6.39 -15.20
CA THR A 136 -22.30 -6.00 -16.30
C THR A 136 -21.94 -6.62 -17.66
N GLY A 137 -20.69 -7.09 -17.81
CA GLY A 137 -20.15 -7.56 -19.08
C GLY A 137 -19.97 -6.44 -20.11
N GLY A 138 -19.71 -6.82 -21.36
CA GLY A 138 -19.58 -5.86 -22.47
C GLY A 138 -18.19 -5.21 -22.58
N ASN A 139 -18.15 -3.95 -23.02
CA ASN A 139 -16.90 -3.22 -23.21
C ASN A 139 -16.37 -2.69 -21.87
N LEU A 140 -15.09 -2.89 -21.57
CA LEU A 140 -14.44 -2.39 -20.34
C LEU A 140 -14.35 -0.84 -20.29
N TRP A 141 -14.25 -0.20 -21.44
CA TRP A 141 -13.91 1.23 -21.52
C TRP A 141 -14.90 2.14 -20.78
N PRO A 142 -16.23 2.02 -20.93
CA PRO A 142 -17.18 2.83 -20.18
C PRO A 142 -17.06 2.65 -18.66
N HIS A 143 -16.77 1.43 -18.19
CA HIS A 143 -16.64 1.11 -16.76
C HIS A 143 -15.42 1.75 -16.10
N LEU A 144 -14.34 1.95 -16.86
CA LEU A 144 -13.18 2.70 -16.39
C LEU A 144 -13.50 4.19 -16.23
N TRP A 145 -14.39 4.75 -17.04
CA TRP A 145 -14.69 6.19 -17.03
C TRP A 145 -15.92 6.57 -16.20
N GLU A 146 -16.45 5.65 -15.40
CA GLU A 146 -17.51 5.96 -14.44
C GLU A 146 -17.03 7.01 -13.42
N SER A 147 -17.83 8.06 -13.23
CA SER A 147 -17.48 9.22 -12.40
C SER A 147 -17.18 8.84 -10.96
N GLU A 148 -17.89 7.84 -10.42
CA GLU A 148 -17.68 7.31 -9.08
C GLU A 148 -16.29 6.69 -8.93
N HIS A 149 -15.84 5.90 -9.91
CA HIS A 149 -14.51 5.26 -9.89
C HIS A 149 -13.39 6.29 -9.96
N LEU A 150 -13.56 7.33 -10.78
CA LEU A 150 -12.60 8.44 -10.88
C LEU A 150 -12.52 9.25 -9.59
N LEU A 151 -13.67 9.55 -8.97
CA LEU A 151 -13.72 10.26 -7.70
C LEU A 151 -13.01 9.47 -6.59
N LEU A 152 -13.31 8.17 -6.49
CA LEU A 152 -12.70 7.28 -5.50
C LEU A 152 -11.20 7.11 -5.73
N ALA A 153 -10.76 6.99 -6.99
CA ALA A 153 -9.35 6.97 -7.34
C ALA A 153 -8.64 8.27 -6.92
N GLY A 154 -9.28 9.41 -7.14
CA GLY A 154 -8.78 10.73 -6.72
C GLY A 154 -8.65 10.84 -5.19
N ILE A 155 -9.67 10.42 -4.45
CA ILE A 155 -9.65 10.41 -2.97
C ILE A 155 -8.51 9.51 -2.47
N ASN A 156 -8.40 8.28 -2.98
CA ASN A 156 -7.33 7.36 -2.58
C ASN A 156 -5.95 7.91 -2.91
N CYS A 157 -5.79 8.55 -4.07
CA CYS A 157 -4.54 9.20 -4.46
C CYS A 157 -4.12 10.26 -3.43
N VAL A 158 -5.02 11.16 -3.06
CA VAL A 158 -4.74 12.24 -2.10
C VAL A 158 -4.46 11.67 -0.72
N VAL A 159 -5.30 10.75 -0.22
CA VAL A 159 -5.14 10.16 1.11
C VAL A 159 -3.81 9.43 1.25
N PHE A 160 -3.41 8.66 0.23
CA PHE A 160 -2.11 7.98 0.24
C PHE A 160 -0.94 8.93 0.15
N ALA A 161 -0.99 9.90 -0.78
CA ALA A 161 0.08 10.87 -0.92
C ALA A 161 0.27 11.65 0.40
N TRP A 162 -0.82 12.05 1.05
CA TRP A 162 -0.78 12.75 2.32
C TRP A 162 -0.24 11.87 3.45
N GLY A 163 -0.77 10.66 3.62
CA GLY A 163 -0.33 9.71 4.64
C GLY A 163 1.15 9.36 4.49
N ARG A 164 1.61 9.13 3.27
CA ARG A 164 3.02 8.84 2.98
C ARG A 164 3.91 10.05 3.27
N TYR A 165 3.51 11.25 2.85
CA TYR A 165 4.31 12.46 3.05
C TYR A 165 4.47 12.80 4.53
N THR A 166 3.39 12.73 5.30
CA THR A 166 3.44 12.98 6.74
C THR A 166 4.33 11.98 7.46
N ASN A 167 4.28 10.70 7.07
CA ASN A 167 5.16 9.66 7.59
C ASN A 167 6.63 9.92 7.23
N LEU A 168 6.95 10.17 5.96
CA LEU A 168 8.31 10.49 5.52
C LEU A 168 8.88 11.75 6.19
N ARG A 169 8.03 12.76 6.38
CA ARG A 169 8.41 13.98 7.12
C ARG A 169 8.74 13.69 8.59
N ALA A 170 8.03 12.77 9.24
CA ALA A 170 8.30 12.39 10.62
C ALA A 170 9.63 11.64 10.81
N ARG A 171 10.16 11.03 9.74
CA ARG A 171 11.45 10.31 9.73
C ARG A 171 12.67 11.22 9.61
N LEU A 172 12.49 12.44 9.10
CA LEU A 172 13.54 13.42 8.89
C LEU A 172 14.03 14.00 10.21
N LYS A 173 15.34 13.91 10.46
CA LYS A 173 16.00 14.63 11.55
C LYS A 173 17.07 15.56 10.99
N ARG A 174 17.04 16.81 11.47
CA ARG A 174 18.09 17.78 11.19
C ARG A 174 19.28 17.47 12.06
N VAL A 175 20.45 17.42 11.43
CA VAL A 175 21.75 17.30 12.07
C VAL A 175 22.60 18.51 11.68
#